data_AF-A0A432DYP2-F1
#
_entry.id   AF-A0A432DYP2-F1
#
_cell.length_a   1.000
_cell.length_b   1.000
_cell.length_c   1.000
_cell.angle_alpha   90.00
_cell.angle_beta   90.00
_cell.angle_gamma   90.00
#
_symmetry.space_group_name_H-M   'P 1'
#
loop_
_entity.id
_entity.type
_entity.pdbx_description
1 polymer ?
#
loop_
_entity_poly.entity_id
_entity_poly.type
_entity_poly.pdbx_seq_one_letter_code
_entity_poly.pdbx_strand_id
1 'polypeptide(L)' 'MAMKKMEEIEVVPDVMVVDINMPVMNGFETAKALNEKYPQTKVLAFSINDDVQDVVKMLQRGVKGIY' A
#
# COMPACT_ATOMS: atom_id res chain seq x y z
N MET A 1 -2.14 -11.17 -0.84
CA MET A 1 -0.77 -11.51 -1.27
C MET A 1 0.29 -10.70 -0.52
N ALA A 2 0.15 -9.38 -0.35
CA ALA A 2 1.12 -8.57 0.38
C ALA A 2 1.19 -8.86 1.90
N MET A 3 0.04 -8.93 2.58
CA MET A 3 0.00 -9.20 4.03
C MET A 3 0.60 -10.55 4.41
N LYS A 4 0.28 -11.61 3.64
CA LYS A 4 0.87 -12.94 3.81
C LYS A 4 2.40 -12.89 3.67
N LYS A 5 2.90 -12.08 2.73
CA LYS A 5 4.34 -11.91 2.51
C LYS A 5 5.01 -11.14 3.66
N MET A 6 4.33 -10.15 4.25
CA MET A 6 4.79 -9.47 5.47
C MET A 6 4.86 -10.41 6.68
N GLU A 7 4.05 -11.46 6.72
CA GLU A 7 4.06 -12.48 7.79
C GLU A 7 5.14 -13.56 7.58
N GLU A 8 5.64 -13.72 6.36
CA GLU A 8 6.67 -14.71 5.98
C GLU A 8 8.11 -14.14 6.03
N ILE A 9 8.27 -12.82 6.13
CA ILE A 9 9.58 -12.16 6.19
C ILE A 9 10.02 -11.95 7.64
N GLU A 10 11.26 -12.32 7.95
CA GLU A 10 11.85 -12.13 9.28
C GLU A 10 12.16 -10.67 9.59
N VAL A 11 12.35 -9.84 8.55
CA VAL A 11 12.68 -8.42 8.67
C VAL A 11 11.55 -7.60 8.09
N VAL A 12 11.01 -6.70 8.91
CA VAL A 12 10.00 -5.73 8.48
C VAL A 12 10.66 -4.67 7.60
N PRO A 13 10.20 -4.46 6.36
CA PRO A 13 10.78 -3.47 5.46
C PRO A 13 10.43 -2.05 5.88
N ASP A 14 11.35 -1.12 5.66
CA ASP A 14 11.11 0.31 5.86
C ASP A 14 10.15 0.91 4.82
N VAL A 15 10.14 0.36 3.60
CA VAL A 15 9.33 0.83 2.48
C VAL A 15 8.74 -0.35 1.72
N MET A 16 7.46 -0.26 1.36
CA MET A 16 6.78 -1.24 0.53
C MET A 16 6.02 -0.55 -0.60
N VAL A 17 6.18 -1.07 -1.82
CA VAL A 17 5.45 -0.59 -3.00
C VAL A 17 4.22 -1.45 -3.23
N VAL A 18 3.05 -0.83 -3.38
CA VAL A 18 1.76 -1.50 -3.60
C VAL A 18 1.15 -0.98 -4.90
N ASP A 19 0.95 -1.87 -5.87
CA ASP A 19 0.20 -1.55 -7.08
C ASP A 19 -1.30 -1.39 -6.75
N ILE A 20 -1.87 -0.25 -7.14
CA ILE A 20 -3.27 0.09 -6.87
C ILE A 20 -4.24 -0.54 -7.87
N ASN A 21 -3.76 -0.90 -9.06
CA ASN A 21 -4.56 -1.39 -10.19
C ASN A 21 -4.56 -2.94 -10.28
N MET A 22 -4.20 -3.64 -9.20
CA MET A 22 -4.22 -5.10 -9.18
C MET A 22 -5.62 -5.68 -9.46
N PRO A 23 -5.80 -6.60 -10.42
CA PRO A 23 -7.11 -7.07 -10.89
C PRO A 23 -7.90 -7.99 -9.92
N VAL A 24 -7.51 -8.10 -8.64
CA VAL A 24 -8.11 -9.10 -7.73
C VAL A 24 -8.17 -8.64 -6.26
N MET A 25 -7.22 -7.80 -5.81
CA MET A 25 -7.15 -7.34 -4.42
C MET A 25 -7.14 -5.82 -4.43
N ASN A 26 -8.01 -5.21 -3.62
CA ASN A 26 -8.14 -3.77 -3.54
C ASN A 26 -6.84 -3.20 -2.93
N GLY A 27 -5.94 -2.65 -3.76
CA GLY A 27 -4.65 -2.08 -3.32
C GLY A 27 -4.84 -1.05 -2.19
N PHE A 28 -6.00 -0.40 -2.18
CA PHE A 28 -6.46 0.49 -1.12
C PHE A 28 -6.64 -0.22 0.23
N GLU A 29 -7.30 -1.38 0.28
CA GLU A 29 -7.48 -2.14 1.52
C GLU A 29 -6.16 -2.71 2.02
N THR A 30 -5.29 -3.12 1.09
CA THR A 30 -3.94 -3.59 1.42
C THR A 30 -3.13 -2.47 2.07
N ALA A 31 -3.12 -1.26 1.49
CA ALA A 31 -2.43 -0.11 2.06
C ALA A 31 -2.96 0.24 3.44
N LYS A 32 -4.28 0.21 3.64
CA LYS A 32 -4.90 0.44 4.95
C LYS A 32 -4.45 -0.60 5.97
N ALA A 33 -4.55 -1.88 5.66
CA ALA A 33 -4.17 -2.96 6.57
C ALA A 33 -2.68 -2.94 6.93
N LEU A 34 -1.80 -2.58 5.99
CA LEU A 34 -0.37 -2.40 6.24
C LEU A 34 -0.10 -1.24 7.18
N ASN A 35 -0.76 -0.10 6.96
CA ASN A 35 -0.59 1.06 7.82
C ASN A 35 -1.12 0.81 9.25
N GLU A 36 -2.18 0.01 9.39
CA GLU A 36 -2.72 -0.36 10.71
C GLU A 36 -1.85 -1.41 11.44
N LYS A 37 -1.34 -2.43 10.73
CA LYS A 37 -0.58 -3.54 11.35
C LYS A 37 0.93 -3.29 11.44
N TYR A 38 1.48 -2.52 10.50
CA TYR A 38 2.91 -2.23 10.36
C TYR A 38 3.13 -0.72 10.14
N PRO A 39 2.79 0.13 11.12
CA PRO A 39 2.88 1.60 10.98
C PRO A 39 4.31 2.11 10.71
N GLN A 40 5.34 1.33 11.07
CA GLN A 40 6.74 1.62 10.75
C GLN A 40 7.08 1.48 9.26
N THR A 41 6.33 0.66 8.52
CA THR A 41 6.57 0.43 7.09
C THR A 41 5.89 1.53 6.28
N LYS A 42 6.67 2.29 5.52
CA LYS A 42 6.15 3.32 4.62
C LYS A 42 5.58 2.68 3.37
N VAL A 43 4.29 2.88 3.12
CA VAL A 43 3.64 2.39 1.91
C VAL A 43 3.74 3.45 0.81
N LEU A 44 4.25 3.06 -0.35
CA LEU A 44 4.22 3.81 -1.60
C LEU A 44 3.23 3.15 -2.54
N ALA A 45 2.21 3.88 -2.99
CA ALA A 45 1.28 3.35 -3.98
C ALA A 45 1.88 3.51 -5.39
N PHE A 46 1.68 2.53 -6.25
CA PHE A 46 2.07 2.58 -7.66
C PHE A 46 0.80 2.56 -8.52
N SER A 47 0.63 3.57 -9.38
CA SER A 47 -0.52 3.69 -10.27
C SER A 47 -0.08 4.02 -11.69
N ILE A 48 -0.80 3.46 -12.66
CA ILE A 48 -0.66 3.80 -14.08
C ILE A 48 -1.65 4.91 -14.48
N ASN A 49 -2.62 5.20 -13.61
CA ASN A 49 -3.64 6.23 -13.80
C ASN A 49 -3.39 7.41 -12.86
N ASP A 50 -3.40 8.63 -13.40
CA ASP A 50 -3.24 9.89 -12.66
C ASP A 50 -4.57 10.46 -12.14
N ASP A 51 -5.53 9.59 -11.79
CA ASP A 51 -6.81 10.07 -11.24
C ASP A 51 -6.60 10.63 -9.82
N VAL A 52 -6.83 11.93 -9.67
CA VAL A 52 -6.73 12.65 -8.39
C VAL A 52 -7.58 12.01 -7.30
N GLN A 53 -8.73 11.39 -7.64
CA GLN A 53 -9.58 10.70 -6.66
C GLN A 53 -8.87 9.52 -6.02
N ASP A 54 -8.07 8.78 -6.78
CA ASP A 54 -7.32 7.64 -6.28
C ASP A 54 -6.14 8.09 -5.42
N VAL A 55 -5.53 9.22 -5.78
CA VAL A 55 -4.51 9.86 -4.95
C VAL A 55 -5.07 10.22 -3.57
N VAL A 56 -6.21 10.93 -3.54
CA VAL A 56 -6.85 11.35 -2.29
C VAL A 56 -7.23 10.14 -1.43
N LYS A 57 -7.82 9.10 -2.03
CA LYS A 57 -8.19 7.87 -1.33
C LYS A 57 -6.98 7.15 -0.72
N MET A 58 -5.84 7.12 -1.41
CA MET A 58 -4.62 6.48 -0.90
C MET A 58 -4.00 7.26 0.25
N LEU A 59 -3.90 8.58 0.12
CA LEU A 59 -3.39 9.45 1.19
C LEU A 59 -4.21 9.30 2.48
N GLN A 60 -5.55 9.24 2.37
CA GLN A 60 -6.45 9.01 3.51
C GLN A 60 -6.21 7.67 4.22
N ARG A 61 -5.58 6.69 3.55
CA ARG A 61 -5.27 5.36 4.11
C ARG A 61 -3.85 5.26 4.65
N GLY A 62 -3.11 6.37 4.64
CA GLY A 62 -1.77 6.50 5.23
C GLY A 62 -0.61 6.18 4.30
N VAL A 63 -0.88 6.01 3.01
CA VAL A 63 0.15 5.96 1.96
C VAL A 63 0.95 7.26 1.99
N LYS A 64 2.28 7.16 1.93
CA LYS A 64 3.20 8.30 2.08
C LYS A 64 3.58 8.96 0.75
N GLY A 65 3.26 8.31 -0.37
CA GLY A 65 3.48 8.84 -1.70
C GLY A 65 2.88 7.94 -2.77
N ILE A 66 2.71 8.47 -3.97
CA ILE A 66 2.19 7.76 -5.13
C ILE A 66 3.14 8.02 -6.29
N TYR A 67 3.45 6.97 -7.04
CA TYR A 67 4.31 7.00 -8.21
C TYR A 67 3.63 6.32 -9.39
#